data_AF-A0A6V7NK61-F1
#
_entry.id   AF-A0A6V7NK61-F1
#
_cell.length_a   1.000
_cell.length_b   1.000
_cell.length_c   1.000
_cell.angle_alpha   90.00
_cell.angle_beta   90.00
_cell.angle_gamma   90.00
#
_symmetry.space_group_name_H-M   'P 1'
#
loop_
_entity.id
_entity.type
_entity.pdbx_description
1 polymer ?
#
loop_
_entity_poly.entity_id
_entity_poly.type
_entity_poly.pdbx_seq_one_letter_code
_entity_poly.pdbx_strand_id
1 'polypeptide(L)'
;MDPKHAGSALDDLVSSFTIRIAELQELVIARNMYPATSIPDLSAVDATLKAMESQIEAIKGRLQEEKNAIPKAKRLVEQSQRQQRKLQHMLAHVPAAMVESLTLVDRNPSSAILEVSDCDVAYEASKQREEPVAAPKKGRGSAPRWYISAVELDSLSSYMRGRLTLEKVNIAINEVATYADANAHLISCPKKKELRDIAMAEPVKGKHFFLEADIKGPGLKLDNTGKAILTVSTSPSWSDSRSSDWPSPCPNPVQTSLIYYVILG
;
A
#
# COMPACT_ATOMS: atom_id res chain seq x y z
N MET A 1 -72.51 -46.72 20.07
CA MET A 1 -71.33 -46.50 19.22
C MET A 1 -71.84 -46.39 17.81
N ASP A 2 -71.89 -45.18 17.25
CA ASP A 2 -72.42 -44.97 15.90
C ASP A 2 -71.47 -45.55 14.84
N PRO A 3 -71.93 -46.44 13.96
CA PRO A 3 -71.07 -47.11 12.97
C PRO A 3 -70.41 -46.13 11.99
N LYS A 4 -71.01 -44.96 11.77
CA LYS A 4 -70.43 -43.88 10.96
C LYS A 4 -69.21 -43.23 11.62
N HIS A 5 -69.22 -43.10 12.95
CA HIS A 5 -68.11 -42.50 13.70
C HIS A 5 -66.91 -43.46 13.77
N ALA A 6 -67.17 -44.77 13.86
CA ALA A 6 -66.13 -45.78 13.75
C ALA A 6 -65.50 -45.81 12.34
N GLY A 7 -66.31 -45.58 11.29
CA GLY A 7 -65.83 -45.46 9.91
C GLY A 7 -64.92 -44.25 9.69
N SER A 8 -65.29 -43.06 10.21
CA SER A 8 -64.44 -41.87 10.10
C SER A 8 -63.13 -42.00 10.87
N ALA A 9 -63.16 -42.58 12.08
CA ALA A 9 -61.95 -42.79 12.88
C ALA A 9 -60.95 -43.76 12.22
N LEU A 10 -61.45 -44.75 11.45
CA LEU A 10 -60.60 -45.65 10.68
C LEU A 10 -59.97 -44.93 9.47
N ASP A 11 -60.72 -44.07 8.78
CA ASP A 11 -60.22 -43.31 7.64
C ASP A 11 -59.17 -42.26 8.04
N ASP A 12 -59.37 -41.60 9.19
CA ASP A 12 -58.39 -40.70 9.81
C ASP A 12 -57.10 -41.46 10.16
N LEU A 13 -57.22 -42.68 10.69
CA LEU A 13 -56.08 -43.53 11.01
C LEU A 13 -55.34 -43.96 9.74
N VAL A 14 -56.05 -44.39 8.70
CA VAL A 14 -55.46 -44.77 7.39
C VAL A 14 -54.77 -43.56 6.75
N SER A 15 -55.38 -42.38 6.82
CA SER A 15 -54.78 -41.13 6.36
C SER A 15 -53.51 -40.80 7.12
N SER A 16 -53.51 -40.95 8.46
CA SER A 16 -52.32 -40.73 9.28
C SER A 16 -51.18 -41.69 8.93
N PHE A 17 -51.47 -42.97 8.67
CA PHE A 17 -50.47 -43.94 8.21
C PHE A 17 -49.95 -43.60 6.82
N THR A 18 -50.82 -43.18 5.91
CA THR A 18 -50.43 -42.81 4.54
C THR A 18 -49.50 -41.60 4.54
N ILE A 19 -49.81 -40.58 5.36
CA ILE A 19 -48.93 -39.42 5.58
C ILE A 19 -47.59 -39.89 6.15
N ARG A 20 -47.60 -40.75 7.17
CA ARG A 20 -46.37 -41.22 7.79
C ARG A 20 -45.50 -42.06 6.86
N ILE A 21 -46.12 -42.84 5.98
CA ILE A 21 -45.44 -43.62 4.94
C ILE A 21 -44.80 -42.67 3.93
N ALA A 22 -45.50 -41.62 3.49
CA ALA A 22 -44.95 -40.61 2.58
C ALA A 22 -43.76 -39.86 3.21
N GLU A 23 -43.88 -39.43 4.47
CA GLU A 23 -42.77 -38.82 5.23
C GLU A 23 -41.55 -39.75 5.32
N LEU A 24 -41.78 -41.04 5.62
CA LEU A 24 -40.70 -42.02 5.68
C LEU A 24 -40.04 -42.24 4.32
N GLN A 25 -40.82 -42.25 3.23
CA GLN A 25 -40.30 -42.35 1.88
C GLN A 25 -39.42 -41.14 1.52
N GLU A 26 -39.86 -39.93 1.85
CA GLU A 26 -39.07 -38.71 1.65
C GLU A 26 -37.75 -38.75 2.44
N LEU A 27 -37.79 -39.18 3.71
CA LEU A 27 -36.59 -39.32 4.54
C LEU A 27 -35.62 -40.38 3.99
N VAL A 28 -36.13 -41.50 3.49
CA VAL A 28 -35.30 -42.54 2.85
C VAL A 28 -34.67 -42.03 1.56
N ILE A 29 -35.41 -41.29 0.74
CA ILE A 29 -34.88 -40.65 -0.47
C ILE A 29 -33.78 -39.65 -0.09
N ALA A 30 -34.02 -38.77 0.87
CA ALA A 30 -33.03 -37.79 1.34
C ALA A 30 -31.75 -38.48 1.87
N ARG A 31 -31.90 -39.57 2.64
CA ARG A 31 -30.76 -40.37 3.14
C ARG A 31 -29.97 -41.04 2.02
N ASN A 32 -30.65 -41.51 0.98
CA ASN A 32 -30.01 -42.21 -0.13
C ASN A 32 -29.42 -41.25 -1.17
N MET A 33 -29.97 -40.03 -1.30
CA MET A 33 -29.41 -38.98 -2.15
C MET A 33 -28.09 -38.43 -1.63
N TYR A 34 -27.92 -38.37 -0.31
CA TYR A 34 -26.69 -37.93 0.34
C TYR A 34 -26.23 -38.98 1.36
N PRO A 35 -25.56 -40.06 0.92
CA PRO A 35 -24.93 -40.99 1.85
C PRO A 35 -23.95 -40.22 2.76
N ALA A 36 -23.73 -40.69 4.00
CA ALA A 36 -22.84 -40.00 4.95
C ALA A 36 -21.43 -39.71 4.40
N THR A 37 -21.02 -40.43 3.36
CA THR A 37 -19.77 -40.25 2.61
C THR A 37 -19.74 -39.01 1.71
N SER A 38 -20.88 -38.42 1.32
CA SER A 38 -20.94 -37.22 0.45
C SER A 38 -20.98 -35.90 1.22
N ILE A 39 -21.18 -35.92 2.54
CA ILE A 39 -21.12 -34.74 3.42
C ILE A 39 -19.80 -33.96 3.27
N PRO A 40 -18.60 -34.59 3.26
CA PRO A 40 -17.35 -33.86 3.05
C PRO A 40 -17.26 -33.19 1.69
N ASP A 41 -17.79 -33.81 0.63
CA ASP A 41 -17.79 -33.23 -0.71
C ASP A 41 -18.71 -32.01 -0.80
N LEU A 42 -19.90 -32.05 -0.17
CA LEU A 42 -20.77 -30.88 -0.08
C LEU A 42 -20.14 -29.75 0.74
N SER A 43 -19.46 -30.08 1.84
CA SER A 43 -18.73 -29.10 2.65
C SER A 43 -17.59 -28.45 1.85
N ALA A 44 -16.87 -29.24 1.04
CA ALA A 44 -15.85 -28.72 0.14
C ALA A 44 -16.45 -27.79 -0.92
N VAL A 45 -17.60 -28.16 -1.51
CA VAL A 45 -18.32 -27.30 -2.46
C VAL A 45 -18.77 -25.99 -1.79
N ASP A 46 -19.37 -26.05 -0.59
CA ASP A 46 -19.77 -24.84 0.15
C ASP A 46 -18.57 -23.94 0.46
N ALA A 47 -17.45 -24.50 0.90
CA ALA A 47 -16.21 -23.76 1.13
C ALA A 47 -15.70 -23.08 -0.15
N THR A 48 -15.74 -23.78 -1.30
CA THR A 48 -15.35 -23.17 -2.58
C THR A 48 -16.30 -22.06 -3.02
N LEU A 49 -17.60 -22.22 -2.79
CA LEU A 49 -18.61 -21.22 -3.11
C LEU A 49 -18.41 -19.97 -2.25
N LYS A 50 -18.19 -20.14 -0.94
CA LYS A 50 -17.83 -19.06 -0.01
C LYS A 50 -16.56 -18.33 -0.42
N ALA A 51 -15.55 -19.05 -0.88
CA ALA A 51 -14.32 -18.45 -1.38
C ALA A 51 -14.57 -17.63 -2.66
N MET A 52 -15.38 -18.13 -3.59
CA MET A 52 -15.76 -17.40 -4.80
C MET A 52 -16.59 -16.15 -4.49
N GLU A 53 -17.55 -16.24 -3.56
CA GLU A 53 -18.34 -15.09 -3.08
C GLU A 53 -17.42 -13.98 -2.54
N SER A 54 -16.44 -14.36 -1.70
CA SER A 54 -15.44 -13.43 -1.15
C SER A 54 -14.59 -12.78 -2.25
N GLN A 55 -14.16 -13.56 -3.26
CA GLN A 55 -13.40 -13.03 -4.39
C GLN A 55 -14.23 -12.04 -5.23
N ILE A 56 -15.51 -12.31 -5.44
CA ILE A 56 -16.40 -11.41 -6.19
C ILE A 56 -16.56 -10.07 -5.45
N GLU A 57 -16.76 -10.09 -4.13
CA GLU A 57 -16.83 -8.85 -3.35
C GLU A 57 -15.49 -8.09 -3.37
N ALA A 58 -14.35 -8.78 -3.36
CA ALA A 58 -13.04 -8.14 -3.52
C ALA A 58 -12.86 -7.49 -4.90
N ILE A 59 -13.30 -8.15 -5.97
CA ILE A 59 -13.26 -7.60 -7.34
C ILE A 59 -14.14 -6.34 -7.44
N LYS A 60 -15.36 -6.42 -6.90
CA LYS A 60 -16.31 -5.31 -6.87
C LYS A 60 -15.76 -4.11 -6.11
N GLY A 61 -15.06 -4.33 -4.99
CA GLY A 61 -14.33 -3.29 -4.27
C GLY A 61 -13.31 -2.57 -5.16
N ARG A 62 -12.43 -3.32 -5.84
CA ARG A 62 -11.42 -2.76 -6.74
C ARG A 62 -12.04 -1.99 -7.92
N LEU A 63 -13.09 -2.52 -8.53
CA LEU A 63 -13.79 -1.83 -9.63
C LEU A 63 -14.37 -0.49 -9.19
N GLN A 64 -14.86 -0.41 -7.95
CA GLN A 64 -15.37 0.84 -7.39
C GLN A 64 -14.25 1.85 -7.12
N GLU A 65 -13.09 1.39 -6.64
CA GLU A 65 -11.90 2.22 -6.48
C GLU A 65 -11.42 2.77 -7.84
N GLU A 66 -11.34 1.92 -8.85
CA GLU A 66 -10.95 2.29 -10.22
C GLU A 66 -11.93 3.29 -10.83
N LYS A 67 -13.24 3.04 -10.69
CA LYS A 67 -14.30 3.97 -11.09
C LYS A 67 -14.11 5.36 -10.49
N ASN A 68 -13.68 5.45 -9.23
CA ASN A 68 -13.43 6.72 -8.55
C ASN A 68 -12.07 7.35 -8.91
N ALA A 69 -11.10 6.54 -9.37
CA ALA A 69 -9.77 7.00 -9.77
C ALA A 69 -9.73 7.56 -11.20
N ILE A 70 -10.46 6.95 -12.15
CA ILE A 70 -10.55 7.38 -13.55
C ILE A 70 -10.85 8.90 -13.71
N PRO A 71 -11.86 9.49 -13.04
CA PRO A 71 -12.13 10.93 -13.20
C PRO A 71 -11.00 11.81 -12.67
N LYS A 72 -10.26 11.36 -11.64
CA LYS A 72 -9.09 12.10 -11.13
C LYS A 72 -7.97 12.10 -12.16
N ALA A 73 -7.69 10.96 -12.78
CA ALA A 73 -6.71 10.84 -13.85
C ALA A 73 -7.09 11.71 -15.07
N LYS A 74 -8.36 11.71 -15.47
CA LYS A 74 -8.84 12.58 -16.57
C LYS A 74 -8.61 14.07 -16.29
N ARG A 75 -8.91 14.53 -15.07
CA ARG A 75 -8.64 15.94 -14.67
C ARG A 75 -7.16 16.28 -14.74
N LEU A 76 -6.29 15.37 -14.31
CA LEU A 76 -4.84 15.56 -14.37
C LEU A 76 -4.35 15.68 -15.83
N VAL A 77 -4.85 14.81 -16.72
CA VAL A 77 -4.54 14.88 -18.16
C VAL A 77 -5.01 16.20 -18.76
N GLU A 78 -6.21 16.66 -18.44
CA GLU A 78 -6.71 17.96 -18.91
C GLU A 78 -5.84 19.13 -18.44
N GLN A 79 -5.41 19.12 -17.18
CA GLN A 79 -4.52 20.14 -16.63
C GLN A 79 -3.15 20.12 -17.32
N SER A 80 -2.56 18.93 -17.50
CA SER A 80 -1.30 18.76 -18.21
C SER A 80 -1.38 19.27 -19.66
N GLN A 81 -2.46 18.95 -20.38
CA GLN A 81 -2.68 19.46 -21.73
C GLN A 81 -2.82 20.99 -21.76
N ARG A 82 -3.47 21.61 -20.77
CA ARG A 82 -3.55 23.08 -20.68
C ARG A 82 -2.17 23.70 -20.48
N GLN A 83 -1.36 23.12 -19.60
CA GLN A 83 0.02 23.56 -19.37
C GLN A 83 0.86 23.41 -20.64
N GLN A 84 0.74 22.28 -21.34
CA GLN A 84 1.44 22.04 -22.60
C GLN A 84 1.06 23.06 -23.67
N ARG A 85 -0.24 23.35 -23.86
CA ARG A 85 -0.68 24.39 -24.80
C ARG A 85 -0.12 25.76 -24.43
N LYS A 86 -0.06 26.10 -23.13
CA LYS A 86 0.53 27.35 -22.65
C LYS A 86 2.03 27.41 -22.97
N LEU A 87 2.77 26.33 -22.72
CA LEU A 87 4.19 26.24 -23.02
C LEU A 87 4.46 26.32 -24.53
N GLN A 88 3.66 25.65 -25.36
CA GLN A 88 3.75 25.74 -26.82
C GLN A 88 3.44 27.15 -27.32
N HIS A 89 2.42 27.80 -26.76
CA HIS A 89 2.12 29.20 -27.05
C HIS A 89 3.30 30.10 -26.66
N MET A 90 3.88 29.91 -25.48
CA MET A 90 5.06 30.69 -25.06
C MET A 90 6.22 30.43 -26.03
N LEU A 91 6.55 29.16 -26.32
CA LEU A 91 7.61 28.80 -27.27
C LEU A 91 7.44 29.50 -28.64
N ALA A 92 6.22 29.56 -29.17
CA ALA A 92 5.93 30.24 -30.43
C ALA A 92 6.12 31.77 -30.39
N HIS A 93 6.11 32.37 -29.20
CA HIS A 93 6.24 33.81 -28.98
C HIS A 93 7.50 34.19 -28.19
N VAL A 94 8.45 33.26 -28.01
CA VAL A 94 9.73 33.56 -27.38
C VAL A 94 10.58 34.39 -28.34
N PRO A 95 11.07 35.58 -27.94
CA PRO A 95 11.96 36.39 -28.76
C PRO A 95 13.27 35.64 -29.06
N ALA A 96 13.79 35.78 -30.29
CA ALA A 96 15.00 35.08 -30.75
C ALA A 96 16.23 35.28 -29.84
N ALA A 97 16.36 36.45 -29.20
CA ALA A 97 17.45 36.78 -28.27
C ALA A 97 17.47 35.91 -26.99
N MET A 98 16.33 35.31 -26.59
CA MET A 98 16.26 34.37 -25.46
C MET A 98 16.55 32.92 -25.87
N VAL A 99 16.29 32.55 -27.13
CA VAL A 99 16.52 31.19 -27.64
C VAL A 99 18.02 30.90 -27.78
N GLU A 100 18.82 31.89 -28.18
CA GLU A 100 20.29 31.77 -28.25
C GLU A 100 20.94 31.55 -26.87
N SER A 101 20.36 32.09 -25.80
CA SER A 101 20.83 31.85 -24.43
C SER A 101 20.61 30.40 -23.96
N LEU A 102 19.66 29.67 -24.54
CA LEU A 102 19.40 28.26 -24.21
C LEU A 102 20.35 27.31 -24.96
N THR A 103 20.75 27.65 -26.19
CA THR A 103 21.73 26.85 -26.96
C THR A 103 23.17 26.95 -26.44
N LEU A 104 23.48 27.97 -25.62
CA LEU A 104 24.81 28.15 -25.02
C LEU A 104 24.97 27.48 -23.64
N VAL A 105 23.87 27.01 -23.03
CA VAL A 105 23.84 26.39 -21.69
C VAL A 105 23.96 24.86 -21.75
N ASP A 106 24.43 24.28 -22.86
CA ASP A 106 24.81 22.86 -22.92
C ASP A 106 26.27 22.61 -22.48
N ARG A 107 26.87 23.58 -21.77
CA ARG A 107 28.20 23.43 -21.19
C ARG A 107 28.24 23.99 -19.77
N ASN A 108 28.17 23.06 -18.82
CA ASN A 108 28.49 23.18 -17.39
C ASN A 108 27.33 23.58 -16.44
N PRO A 109 26.74 22.65 -15.65
CA PRO A 109 25.80 22.98 -14.60
C PRO A 109 26.59 23.30 -13.32
N SER A 110 27.10 24.51 -13.21
CA SER A 110 27.59 25.04 -11.93
C SER A 110 27.39 26.54 -11.89
N SER A 111 26.66 26.97 -10.88
CA SER A 111 26.35 28.35 -10.49
C SER A 111 25.39 29.14 -11.39
N ALA A 112 24.14 29.27 -10.93
CA ALA A 112 23.37 30.50 -11.07
C ALA A 112 22.22 30.49 -10.06
N ILE A 113 22.56 30.78 -8.80
CA ILE A 113 21.61 31.36 -7.86
C ILE A 113 21.44 32.80 -8.30
N LEU A 114 20.24 33.18 -8.73
CA LEU A 114 19.86 34.57 -8.94
C LEU A 114 18.65 34.86 -8.06
N GLU A 115 18.93 35.47 -6.91
CA GLU A 115 17.97 36.27 -6.18
C GLU A 115 17.49 37.42 -7.08
N VAL A 116 16.18 37.59 -7.20
CA VAL A 116 15.59 38.85 -7.67
C VAL A 116 14.49 39.25 -6.69
N SER A 117 14.73 40.42 -6.14
CA SER A 117 13.95 41.20 -5.18
C SER A 117 12.64 41.74 -5.77
N ASP A 118 11.62 41.79 -4.90
CA ASP A 118 10.31 42.45 -4.91
C ASP A 118 9.75 43.09 -6.20
N CYS A 119 8.51 42.70 -6.53
CA CYS A 119 7.45 43.66 -6.85
C CYS A 119 6.07 43.12 -6.43
N ASP A 120 5.43 43.93 -5.61
CA ASP A 120 4.15 43.80 -4.92
C ASP A 120 3.01 44.31 -5.83
N VAL A 121 1.95 43.51 -6.08
CA VAL A 121 0.62 44.03 -6.47
C VAL A 121 -0.47 43.10 -5.93
N ALA A 122 -1.25 43.66 -5.02
CA ALA A 122 -2.37 43.11 -4.27
C ALA A 122 -3.60 42.71 -5.12
N TYR A 123 -4.36 41.72 -4.64
CA TYR A 123 -5.81 41.89 -4.45
C TYR A 123 -6.40 40.88 -3.45
N GLU A 124 -6.79 41.44 -2.30
CA GLU A 124 -7.95 41.11 -1.46
C GLU A 124 -8.10 39.72 -0.83
N ALA A 125 -7.70 39.66 0.45
CA ALA A 125 -8.20 38.71 1.42
C ALA A 125 -8.88 39.49 2.57
N SER A 126 -10.18 39.27 2.81
CA SER A 126 -10.71 38.88 4.14
C SER A 126 -12.24 38.95 4.28
N LYS A 127 -12.72 38.06 5.18
CA LYS A 127 -14.07 37.83 5.76
C LYS A 127 -14.86 36.72 5.04
N GLN A 128 -15.36 35.64 5.68
CA GLN A 128 -15.86 35.49 7.06
C GLN A 128 -15.60 34.10 7.70
N ARG A 129 -15.32 34.15 9.01
CA ARG A 129 -15.50 33.23 10.16
C ARG A 129 -16.52 32.07 10.04
N GLU A 130 -16.12 30.83 10.42
CA GLU A 130 -16.66 30.02 11.56
C GLU A 130 -15.92 28.67 11.74
N GLU A 131 -15.79 28.23 13.00
CA GLU A 131 -15.15 27.01 13.55
C GLU A 131 -16.23 25.91 13.81
N PRO A 132 -15.97 24.61 14.07
CA PRO A 132 -14.98 23.64 13.57
C PRO A 132 -15.63 22.32 13.06
N VAL A 133 -15.14 21.68 11.99
CA VAL A 133 -15.21 20.20 11.85
C VAL A 133 -13.98 19.67 11.12
N ALA A 134 -13.16 18.93 11.87
CA ALA A 134 -12.19 17.91 11.48
C ALA A 134 -11.21 18.21 10.31
N ALA A 135 -9.96 18.49 10.69
CA ALA A 135 -8.81 18.50 9.79
C ALA A 135 -8.73 17.24 8.89
N PRO A 136 -8.44 17.38 7.59
CA PRO A 136 -8.12 16.24 6.75
C PRO A 136 -6.79 15.65 7.20
N LYS A 137 -6.82 14.44 7.73
CA LYS A 137 -5.62 13.65 8.00
C LYS A 137 -4.82 13.54 6.70
N LYS A 138 -3.62 14.12 6.66
CA LYS A 138 -2.59 13.82 5.66
C LYS A 138 -2.44 12.30 5.64
N GLY A 139 -3.01 11.66 4.62
CA GLY A 139 -2.78 10.25 4.34
C GLY A 139 -1.30 10.09 4.14
N ARG A 140 -0.64 9.47 5.11
CA ARG A 140 0.77 9.13 5.04
C ARG A 140 0.90 8.16 3.86
N GLY A 141 1.58 8.57 2.80
CA GLY A 141 1.79 7.72 1.62
C GLY A 141 2.57 6.46 2.01
N SER A 142 2.48 5.40 1.18
CA SER A 142 3.28 4.18 1.36
C SER A 142 4.77 4.53 1.42
N ALA A 143 5.53 3.75 2.18
CA ALA A 143 6.97 3.82 2.27
C ALA A 143 7.58 3.82 0.84
N PRO A 144 8.42 4.81 0.50
CA PRO A 144 9.02 4.85 -0.83
C PRO A 144 9.82 3.58 -1.13
N ARG A 145 9.77 3.14 -2.39
CA ARG A 145 10.46 1.94 -2.88
C ARG A 145 11.38 2.37 -4.01
N TRP A 146 12.65 2.62 -3.69
CA TRP A 146 13.63 3.02 -4.70
C TRP A 146 14.40 1.77 -5.13
N TYR A 147 13.93 1.15 -6.21
CA TYR A 147 14.62 0.00 -6.80
C TYR A 147 15.94 0.41 -7.41
N ILE A 148 16.88 -0.53 -7.34
CA ILE A 148 18.23 -0.38 -7.85
C ILE A 148 18.29 -1.03 -9.21
N SER A 149 18.97 -0.39 -10.15
CA SER A 149 19.29 -0.92 -11.47
C SER A 149 20.61 -1.71 -11.47
N ALA A 150 20.80 -2.57 -12.47
CA ALA A 150 22.05 -3.32 -12.62
C ALA A 150 23.29 -2.40 -12.70
N VAL A 151 23.15 -1.26 -13.40
CA VAL A 151 24.22 -0.28 -13.57
C VAL A 151 24.58 0.41 -12.24
N GLU A 152 23.57 0.76 -11.43
CA GLU A 152 23.80 1.34 -10.11
C GLU A 152 24.47 0.32 -9.16
N LEU A 153 24.07 -0.96 -9.22
CA LEU A 153 24.70 -2.01 -8.42
C LEU A 153 26.15 -2.28 -8.85
N ASP A 154 26.44 -2.24 -10.15
CA ASP A 154 27.80 -2.46 -10.69
C ASP A 154 28.72 -1.25 -10.51
N SER A 155 28.16 -0.06 -10.27
CA SER A 155 28.92 1.14 -9.92
C SER A 155 29.52 1.09 -8.50
N LEU A 156 29.05 0.17 -7.66
CA LEU A 156 29.57 -0.02 -6.31
C LEU A 156 30.99 -0.60 -6.33
N SER A 157 31.78 -0.26 -5.31
CA SER A 157 33.07 -0.91 -5.12
C SER A 157 32.88 -2.42 -4.97
N SER A 158 33.79 -3.21 -5.58
CA SER A 158 33.71 -4.68 -5.54
C SER A 158 33.65 -5.23 -4.10
N TYR A 159 34.22 -4.49 -3.14
CA TYR A 159 34.16 -4.79 -1.72
C TYR A 159 32.73 -4.70 -1.16
N MET A 160 31.99 -3.65 -1.51
CA MET A 160 30.59 -3.44 -1.07
C MET A 160 29.62 -4.37 -1.79
N ARG A 161 29.86 -4.63 -3.07
CA ARG A 161 29.04 -5.55 -3.87
C ARG A 161 29.15 -6.99 -3.39
N GLY A 162 30.36 -7.44 -3.03
CA GLY A 162 30.58 -8.80 -2.50
C GLY A 162 29.92 -9.88 -3.37
N ARG A 163 28.97 -10.63 -2.79
CA ARG A 163 28.13 -11.64 -3.47
C ARG A 163 26.66 -11.21 -3.61
N LEU A 164 26.39 -9.91 -3.56
CA LEU A 164 25.05 -9.36 -3.70
C LEU A 164 24.59 -9.44 -5.15
N THR A 165 23.37 -9.91 -5.34
CA THR A 165 22.69 -9.89 -6.63
C THR A 165 21.62 -8.81 -6.60
N LEU A 166 21.33 -8.23 -7.78
CA LEU A 166 20.29 -7.20 -7.94
C LEU A 166 18.95 -7.63 -7.36
N GLU A 167 18.59 -8.89 -7.61
CA GLU A 167 17.37 -9.52 -7.10
C GLU A 167 17.32 -9.50 -5.56
N LYS A 168 18.40 -9.88 -4.88
CA LYS A 168 18.45 -9.89 -3.41
C LYS A 168 18.28 -8.50 -2.82
N VAL A 169 18.90 -7.49 -3.44
CA VAL A 169 18.81 -6.10 -2.97
C VAL A 169 17.39 -5.56 -3.17
N ASN A 170 16.79 -5.78 -4.33
CA ASN A 170 15.44 -5.30 -4.63
C ASN A 170 14.33 -6.05 -3.85
N ILE A 171 14.51 -7.35 -3.57
CA ILE A 171 13.64 -8.10 -2.65
C ILE A 171 13.73 -7.51 -1.24
N ALA A 172 14.94 -7.27 -0.74
CA ALA A 172 15.13 -6.68 0.59
C ALA A 172 14.51 -5.27 0.70
N ILE A 173 14.63 -4.43 -0.33
CA ILE A 173 13.96 -3.10 -0.39
C ILE A 173 12.44 -3.24 -0.24
N ASN A 174 11.85 -4.23 -0.92
CA ASN A 174 10.42 -4.51 -0.80
C ASN A 174 10.02 -4.95 0.61
N GLU A 175 10.83 -5.81 1.25
CA GLU A 175 10.57 -6.27 2.61
C GLU A 175 10.69 -5.14 3.62
N VAL A 176 11.75 -4.32 3.52
CA VAL A 176 11.96 -3.13 4.36
C VAL A 176 10.81 -2.13 4.25
N ALA A 177 10.37 -1.81 3.03
CA ALA A 177 9.23 -0.92 2.82
C ALA A 177 7.95 -1.51 3.43
N THR A 178 7.75 -2.83 3.34
CA THR A 178 6.58 -3.50 3.91
C THR A 178 6.58 -3.47 5.44
N TYR A 179 7.74 -3.62 6.08
CA TYR A 179 7.85 -3.46 7.54
C TYR A 179 7.58 -2.02 7.97
N ALA A 180 8.08 -1.06 7.21
CA ALA A 180 7.87 0.35 7.52
C ALA A 180 6.40 0.79 7.33
N ASP A 181 5.72 0.26 6.31
CA ASP A 181 4.28 0.42 6.09
C ASP A 181 3.45 -0.20 7.23
N ALA A 182 3.79 -1.42 7.64
CA ALA A 182 3.13 -2.10 8.75
C ALA A 182 3.26 -1.30 10.05
N ASN A 183 4.45 -0.75 10.32
CA ASN A 183 4.69 0.08 11.50
C ASN A 183 3.97 1.42 11.43
N ALA A 184 3.98 2.10 10.28
CA ALA A 184 3.21 3.33 10.08
C ALA A 184 1.71 3.11 10.31
N HIS A 185 1.18 1.98 9.84
CA HIS A 185 -0.21 1.58 10.09
C HIS A 185 -0.46 1.29 11.58
N LEU A 186 0.46 0.60 12.26
CA LEU A 186 0.34 0.30 13.69
C LEU A 186 0.39 1.54 14.59
N ILE A 187 1.16 2.57 14.21
CA ILE A 187 1.20 3.86 14.91
C ILE A 187 -0.11 4.64 14.74
N SER A 188 -0.75 4.52 13.57
CA SER A 188 -2.07 5.11 13.33
C SER A 188 -3.19 4.42 14.10
N CYS A 189 -2.97 3.17 14.51
CA CYS A 189 -3.90 2.35 15.28
C CYS A 189 -3.69 2.55 16.80
N PRO A 190 -4.76 2.57 17.62
CA PRO A 190 -4.65 2.94 19.04
C PRO A 190 -3.97 1.89 19.96
N LYS A 191 -3.53 0.73 19.43
CA LYS A 191 -3.29 -0.49 20.23
C LYS A 191 -1.84 -0.76 20.66
N LYS A 192 -0.81 -0.11 20.10
CA LYS A 192 0.61 -0.35 20.49
C LYS A 192 1.25 0.91 21.08
N LYS A 193 1.57 0.90 22.38
CA LYS A 193 2.21 2.05 23.08
C LYS A 193 3.69 2.20 22.72
N GLU A 194 4.43 1.09 22.66
CA GLU A 194 5.88 1.06 22.44
C GLU A 194 6.34 1.70 21.11
N LEU A 195 5.63 1.45 20.00
CA LEU A 195 5.92 2.07 18.70
C LEU A 195 5.59 3.57 18.66
N ARG A 196 4.67 4.05 19.51
CA ARG A 196 4.32 5.48 19.58
C ARG A 196 5.38 6.27 20.31
N ASP A 197 5.95 5.71 21.38
CA ASP A 197 7.02 6.35 22.14
C ASP A 197 8.26 6.54 21.26
N ILE A 198 8.58 5.52 20.44
CA ILE A 198 9.62 5.62 19.42
C ILE A 198 9.22 6.65 18.36
N ALA A 199 8.02 6.58 17.77
CA ALA A 199 7.57 7.51 16.72
C ALA A 199 7.44 8.98 17.17
N MET A 200 7.33 9.24 18.47
CA MET A 200 7.32 10.59 19.05
C MET A 200 8.73 11.16 19.24
N ALA A 201 9.78 10.34 19.14
CA ALA A 201 11.15 10.81 19.19
C ALA A 201 11.47 11.68 17.97
N GLU A 202 12.15 12.80 18.23
CA GLU A 202 12.49 13.84 17.26
C GLU A 202 13.15 13.35 15.95
N PRO A 203 14.01 12.31 15.92
CA PRO A 203 14.63 11.84 14.67
C PRO A 203 13.73 10.96 13.78
N VAL A 204 12.70 10.31 14.32
CA VAL A 204 11.77 9.44 13.55
C VAL A 204 10.39 10.07 13.33
N LYS A 205 10.11 11.21 13.96
CA LYS A 205 8.81 11.87 13.89
C LYS A 205 8.46 12.23 12.45
N GLY A 206 7.38 11.64 11.93
CA GLY A 206 6.93 11.86 10.56
C GLY A 206 7.58 10.94 9.51
N LYS A 207 8.60 10.14 9.86
CA LYS A 207 9.31 9.22 8.94
C LYS A 207 8.87 7.75 9.06
N HIS A 208 9.06 6.98 7.99
CA HIS A 208 8.86 5.54 7.96
C HIS A 208 10.03 4.84 8.67
N PHE A 209 9.77 3.86 9.52
CA PHE A 209 10.84 3.16 10.24
C PHE A 209 10.48 1.70 10.52
N PHE A 210 11.50 0.88 10.71
CA PHE A 210 11.37 -0.50 11.14
C PHE A 210 12.42 -0.82 12.20
N LEU A 211 12.12 -1.82 13.01
CA LEU A 211 13.00 -2.30 14.06
C LEU A 211 13.67 -3.60 13.64
N GLU A 212 14.78 -3.93 14.27
CA GLU A 212 15.46 -5.21 14.10
C GLU A 212 14.50 -6.41 14.33
N ALA A 213 13.59 -6.29 15.29
CA ALA A 213 12.58 -7.30 15.60
C ALA A 213 11.54 -7.53 14.49
N ASP A 214 11.41 -6.59 13.55
CA ASP A 214 10.47 -6.70 12.43
C ASP A 214 11.05 -7.51 11.27
N ILE A 215 12.38 -7.69 11.23
CA ILE A 215 13.09 -8.44 10.19
C ILE A 215 12.83 -9.94 10.36
N LYS A 216 11.87 -10.46 9.59
CA LYS A 216 11.46 -11.88 9.62
C LYS A 216 11.41 -12.52 8.23
N GLY A 217 11.85 -11.80 7.21
CA GLY A 217 11.70 -12.15 5.80
C GLY A 217 12.76 -13.11 5.29
N PRO A 218 12.47 -13.86 4.22
CA PRO A 218 13.46 -14.69 3.55
C PRO A 218 14.50 -13.85 2.78
N GLY A 219 14.15 -12.63 2.34
CA GLY A 219 15.00 -11.74 1.54
C GLY A 219 15.97 -10.89 2.35
N LEU A 220 15.58 -10.46 3.56
CA LEU A 220 16.40 -9.69 4.49
C LEU A 220 16.57 -10.46 5.80
N LYS A 221 17.80 -10.86 6.09
CA LYS A 221 18.22 -11.50 7.35
C LYS A 221 19.37 -10.70 7.98
N LEU A 222 19.55 -10.78 9.29
CA LEU A 222 20.65 -10.10 9.99
C LEU A 222 21.98 -10.88 9.92
N ASP A 223 22.25 -11.50 8.78
CA ASP A 223 23.52 -12.15 8.47
C ASP A 223 24.48 -11.15 7.82
N ASN A 224 25.71 -11.60 7.51
CA ASN A 224 26.70 -10.75 6.83
C ASN A 224 26.17 -10.21 5.49
N THR A 225 25.33 -10.99 4.80
CA THR A 225 24.70 -10.59 3.53
C THR A 225 23.69 -9.48 3.74
N GLY A 226 22.75 -9.61 4.68
CA GLY A 226 21.76 -8.57 4.91
C GLY A 226 22.35 -7.31 5.54
N LYS A 227 23.41 -7.41 6.33
CA LYS A 227 24.19 -6.23 6.76
C LYS A 227 24.81 -5.51 5.57
N ALA A 228 25.37 -6.24 4.61
CA ALA A 228 25.87 -5.65 3.38
C ALA A 228 24.73 -4.96 2.61
N ILE A 229 23.57 -5.62 2.43
CA ILE A 229 22.39 -5.05 1.77
C ILE A 229 21.95 -3.74 2.44
N LEU A 230 21.80 -3.73 3.77
CA LEU A 230 21.43 -2.53 4.52
C LEU A 230 22.46 -1.43 4.32
N THR A 231 23.75 -1.74 4.43
CA THR A 231 24.85 -0.77 4.27
C THR A 231 24.88 -0.17 2.87
N VAL A 232 24.59 -0.97 1.84
CA VAL A 232 24.52 -0.46 0.48
C VAL A 232 23.28 0.43 0.31
N SER A 233 22.12 -0.01 0.82
CA SER A 233 20.87 0.77 0.76
C SER A 233 20.91 2.10 1.54
N THR A 234 21.76 2.20 2.57
CA THR A 234 21.94 3.41 3.38
C THR A 234 23.16 4.22 2.97
N SER A 235 23.88 3.81 1.92
CA SER A 235 25.09 4.51 1.49
C SER A 235 24.76 5.94 1.00
N PRO A 236 25.51 6.96 1.45
CA PRO A 236 25.30 8.34 1.03
C PRO A 236 25.35 8.52 -0.48
N SER A 237 26.18 7.75 -1.20
CA SER A 237 26.31 7.84 -2.67
C SER A 237 25.01 7.53 -3.42
N TRP A 238 24.06 6.86 -2.79
CA TRP A 238 22.72 6.62 -3.33
C TRP A 238 21.64 7.53 -2.74
N SER A 239 21.88 8.10 -1.55
CA SER A 239 20.96 9.03 -0.88
C SER A 239 21.10 10.47 -1.39
N ASP A 240 22.31 10.89 -1.75
CA ASP A 240 22.64 12.30 -2.07
C ASP A 240 22.11 12.76 -3.45
N SER A 241 21.76 11.82 -4.33
CA SER A 241 21.15 12.14 -5.64
C SER A 241 19.64 12.37 -5.57
N ARG A 242 18.98 12.19 -4.40
CA ARG A 242 17.52 12.31 -4.25
C ARG A 242 17.14 12.81 -2.84
N SER A 243 17.10 14.14 -2.66
CA SER A 243 16.53 14.93 -1.55
C SER A 243 17.46 15.38 -0.40
N SER A 244 17.26 16.65 0.00
CA SER A 244 18.13 17.50 0.83
C SER A 244 17.81 17.49 2.35
N ASP A 245 17.24 16.41 2.89
CA ASP A 245 16.72 16.37 4.28
C ASP A 245 17.35 15.25 5.14
N TRP A 246 18.69 15.20 5.22
CA TRP A 246 19.42 14.24 6.05
C TRP A 246 19.96 14.88 7.35
N PRO A 247 19.60 14.38 8.56
CA PRO A 247 20.33 14.69 9.79
C PRO A 247 21.52 13.72 9.95
N SER A 248 22.70 14.26 10.23
CA SER A 248 23.98 13.55 10.34
C SER A 248 23.93 12.27 11.20
N PRO A 249 24.64 11.18 10.81
CA PRO A 249 24.74 9.99 11.65
C PRO A 249 25.46 10.32 12.97
N CYS A 250 24.86 9.94 14.11
CA CYS A 250 25.52 10.08 15.41
C CYS A 250 26.83 9.28 15.46
N PRO A 251 27.92 9.86 15.97
CA PRO A 251 29.20 9.17 16.07
C PRO A 251 29.22 8.40 17.39
N ASN A 252 28.75 7.15 17.42
CA ASN A 252 29.19 6.11 18.37
C ASN A 252 28.43 4.79 18.14
N PRO A 253 29.12 3.68 17.82
CA PRO A 253 28.49 2.38 17.53
C PRO A 253 28.28 1.51 18.78
N VAL A 254 28.31 2.07 19.98
CA VAL A 254 28.22 1.30 21.23
C VAL A 254 27.02 1.78 22.00
N GLN A 255 26.02 0.90 22.14
CA GLN A 255 24.75 1.09 22.86
C GLN A 255 23.75 2.05 22.22
N THR A 256 23.03 1.55 21.23
CA THR A 256 21.59 1.82 21.12
C THR A 256 20.97 0.69 20.31
N SER A 257 19.88 0.11 20.81
CA SER A 257 19.05 -0.81 20.04
C SER A 257 18.88 -0.26 18.62
N LEU A 258 19.33 -1.02 17.63
CA LEU A 258 19.48 -0.58 16.24
C LEU A 258 18.10 -0.28 15.63
N ILE A 259 17.64 0.95 15.82
CA ILE A 259 16.57 1.53 15.03
C ILE A 259 17.20 1.80 13.66
N TYR A 260 16.87 0.97 12.68
CA TYR A 260 17.28 1.21 11.30
C TYR A 260 16.33 2.25 10.70
N TYR A 261 16.86 3.45 10.49
CA TYR A 261 16.12 4.55 9.90
C TYR A 261 16.04 4.35 8.39
N VAL A 262 14.84 4.13 7.88
CA VAL A 262 14.55 4.32 6.45
C VAL A 262 14.07 5.75 6.32
N ILE A 263 15.02 6.67 6.20
CA ILE A 263 14.69 8.06 5.83
C ILE A 263 14.36 8.05 4.34
N LEU A 264 13.13 7.68 4.03
CA LEU A 264 12.52 7.82 2.73
C LEU A 264 11.32 8.76 2.89
N GLY A 265 11.63 10.04 2.81
CA GLY A 265 10.71 11.18 2.87
C GLY A 265 11.50 12.42 2.48
#